data_AF-A0A2E4JSS6-F1
#
_entry.id   AF-A0A2E4JSS6-F1
#
_cell.length_a   1.000
_cell.length_b   1.000
_cell.length_c   1.000
_cell.angle_alpha   90.00
_cell.angle_beta   90.00
_cell.angle_gamma   90.00
#
_symmetry.space_group_name_H-M   'P 1'
#
loop_
_entity.id
_entity.type
_entity.pdbx_description
1 polymer ?
#
loop_
_entity_poly.entity_id
_entity_poly.type
_entity_poly.pdbx_seq_one_letter_code
_entity_poly.pdbx_strand_id
1 'polypeptide(L)'
;MVFKKKEWRPFEEAREFARSLNLRNAVEWRQYCKSGKDGVPKSNDIPSAPDVIYKNDWNGWFDWLGNEDRVSALKGRKMPERTEEHRRKIGEALKGRKRTEEHKKKMSEAKKKSWRPFEEAREFTRSLKLRSERECKEYSKTDERPDDIPTNPNITYRDDGWNGWVDWLGNKNRVVSEETRRKMSEANKGSWRPFEEAREFTRSLNLRGSEEWFQYCKSGKDGKPRPDDIPSNPDKAYKNNGWKDWVDWLGNEELA
;
A
#
# COMPACT_ATOMS: atom_id res chain seq x y z
N MET A 1 15.29 -32.41 -0.31
CA MET A 1 14.56 -32.58 0.97
C MET A 1 13.08 -32.65 0.64
N VAL A 2 12.41 -33.76 0.95
CA VAL A 2 10.96 -33.86 0.80
C VAL A 2 10.35 -33.13 1.98
N PHE A 3 9.80 -31.93 1.75
CA PHE A 3 9.05 -31.21 2.77
C PHE A 3 7.74 -31.97 3.03
N LYS A 4 7.66 -32.69 4.14
CA LYS A 4 6.38 -33.23 4.61
C LYS A 4 5.45 -32.06 4.88
N LYS A 5 4.30 -32.05 4.22
CA LYS A 5 3.21 -31.11 4.51
C LYS A 5 2.84 -31.30 5.97
N LYS A 6 2.80 -30.21 6.73
CA LYS A 6 2.45 -30.24 8.14
C LYS A 6 1.01 -30.74 8.27
N GLU A 7 0.83 -31.89 8.93
CA GLU A 7 -0.48 -32.45 9.21
C GLU A 7 -1.09 -31.74 10.41
N TRP A 8 -2.28 -31.20 10.23
CA TRP A 8 -3.04 -30.52 11.27
C TRP A 8 -4.02 -31.49 11.89
N ARG A 9 -4.18 -31.37 13.21
CA ARG A 9 -5.21 -32.08 13.96
C ARG A 9 -6.60 -31.79 13.34
N PRO A 10 -7.52 -32.77 13.29
CA PRO A 10 -8.89 -32.53 12.81
C PRO A 10 -9.56 -31.36 13.55
N PHE A 11 -10.44 -30.64 12.86
CA PHE A 11 -11.04 -29.40 13.37
C PHE A 11 -11.64 -29.58 14.77
N GLU A 12 -12.43 -30.63 14.99
CA GLU A 12 -13.11 -30.83 16.27
C GLU A 12 -12.17 -31.12 17.43
N GLU A 13 -11.16 -31.95 17.21
CA GLU A 13 -10.16 -32.22 18.25
C GLU A 13 -9.28 -30.99 18.54
N ALA A 14 -8.99 -30.19 17.51
CA ALA A 14 -8.24 -28.96 17.66
C ALA A 14 -9.05 -27.86 18.37
N ARG A 15 -10.36 -27.80 18.11
CA ARG A 15 -11.32 -26.91 18.77
C ARG A 15 -11.52 -27.27 20.23
N GLU A 16 -11.70 -28.54 20.55
CA GLU A 16 -11.82 -29.00 21.94
C GLU A 16 -10.54 -28.72 22.74
N PHE A 17 -9.38 -28.94 22.12
CA PHE A 17 -8.12 -28.52 22.72
C PHE A 17 -8.08 -27.01 22.95
N ALA A 18 -8.50 -26.20 21.97
CA ALA A 18 -8.49 -24.75 22.09
C ALA A 18 -9.40 -24.25 23.23
N ARG A 19 -10.56 -24.87 23.40
CA ARG A 19 -11.50 -24.62 24.50
C ARG A 19 -10.91 -24.97 25.86
N SER A 20 -10.13 -26.05 25.95
CA SER A 20 -9.47 -26.47 27.21
C SER A 20 -8.50 -25.42 27.77
N LEU A 21 -7.93 -24.56 26.91
CA LEU A 21 -7.00 -23.50 27.32
C LEU A 21 -7.69 -22.28 27.93
N ASN A 22 -9.03 -22.20 27.85
CA ASN A 22 -9.85 -21.12 28.41
C ASN A 22 -9.36 -19.72 28.03
N LEU A 23 -8.96 -19.56 26.76
CA LEU A 23 -8.41 -18.32 26.22
C LEU A 23 -9.55 -17.38 25.81
N ARG A 24 -9.36 -16.08 26.02
CA ARG A 24 -10.44 -15.10 25.86
C ARG A 24 -10.64 -14.62 24.43
N ASN A 25 -9.58 -14.63 23.63
CA ASN A 25 -9.58 -14.01 22.31
C ASN A 25 -8.40 -14.50 21.45
N ALA A 26 -8.41 -14.08 20.18
CA ALA A 26 -7.39 -14.39 19.19
C ALA A 26 -5.96 -13.93 19.59
N VAL A 27 -5.83 -12.89 20.42
CA VAL A 27 -4.51 -12.41 20.86
C VAL A 27 -3.89 -13.42 21.82
N GLU A 28 -4.66 -13.86 22.80
CA GLU A 28 -4.22 -14.90 23.75
C GLU A 28 -3.95 -16.23 23.04
N TRP A 29 -4.76 -16.60 22.04
CA TRP A 29 -4.50 -17.75 21.17
C TRP A 29 -3.14 -17.69 20.48
N ARG A 30 -2.85 -16.58 19.79
CA ARG A 30 -1.57 -16.42 19.08
C ARG A 30 -0.38 -16.40 20.03
N GLN A 31 -0.54 -15.87 21.24
CA GLN A 31 0.48 -15.94 22.28
C GLN A 31 0.74 -17.38 22.72
N TYR A 32 -0.32 -18.16 22.98
CA TYR A 32 -0.19 -19.59 23.27
C TYR A 32 0.53 -20.34 22.13
N CYS A 33 0.15 -20.14 20.87
CA CYS A 33 0.81 -20.81 19.74
C CYS A 33 2.30 -20.44 19.58
N LYS A 34 2.73 -19.30 20.13
CA LYS A 34 4.13 -18.86 20.09
C LYS A 34 4.97 -19.54 21.16
N SER A 35 4.47 -19.65 22.39
CA SER A 35 5.29 -20.01 23.55
C SER A 35 4.65 -20.98 24.56
N GLY A 36 3.42 -21.43 24.35
CA GLY A 36 2.62 -22.13 25.37
C GLY A 36 2.04 -21.17 26.41
N LYS A 37 1.34 -21.73 27.41
CA LYS A 37 0.70 -21.01 28.52
C LYS A 37 0.61 -21.90 29.76
N ASP A 38 0.93 -21.36 30.94
CA ASP A 38 0.71 -22.01 32.25
C ASP A 38 1.20 -23.47 32.33
N GLY A 39 2.40 -23.74 31.81
CA GLY A 39 2.99 -25.09 31.79
C GLY A 39 2.47 -26.00 30.66
N VAL A 40 1.46 -25.57 29.91
CA VAL A 40 1.00 -26.24 28.69
C VAL A 40 1.87 -25.77 27.51
N PRO A 41 2.72 -26.64 26.92
CA PRO A 41 3.55 -26.26 25.79
C PRO A 41 2.69 -25.97 24.56
N LYS A 42 3.25 -25.20 23.63
CA LYS A 42 2.61 -24.99 22.32
C LYS A 42 2.43 -26.34 21.62
N SER A 43 1.24 -26.59 21.11
CA SER A 43 0.98 -27.74 20.25
C SER A 43 1.60 -27.48 18.87
N ASN A 44 2.32 -28.49 18.35
CA ASN A 44 2.90 -28.42 17.01
C ASN A 44 1.88 -28.83 15.93
N ASP A 45 0.80 -29.51 16.29
CA ASP A 45 -0.22 -30.06 15.39
C ASP A 45 -1.50 -29.22 15.34
N ILE A 46 -1.51 -28.05 15.98
CA ILE A 46 -2.63 -27.10 15.95
C ILE A 46 -2.17 -25.76 15.34
N PRO A 47 -2.93 -25.19 14.39
CA PRO A 47 -2.50 -23.99 13.69
C PRO A 47 -2.66 -22.72 14.53
N SER A 48 -1.75 -21.77 14.33
CA SER A 48 -1.87 -20.41 14.88
C SER A 48 -2.93 -19.56 14.18
N ALA A 49 -3.34 -19.97 12.97
CA ALA A 49 -4.40 -19.36 12.15
C ALA A 49 -5.47 -20.41 11.80
N PRO A 50 -6.29 -20.85 12.77
CA PRO A 50 -7.31 -21.88 12.57
C PRO A 50 -8.41 -21.45 11.58
N ASP A 51 -8.67 -20.15 11.45
CA ASP A 51 -9.58 -19.56 10.47
C ASP A 51 -9.18 -19.81 9.02
N VAL A 52 -7.87 -19.94 8.76
CA VAL A 52 -7.34 -20.23 7.43
C VAL A 52 -7.31 -21.74 7.18
N ILE A 53 -6.87 -22.52 8.17
CA ILE A 53 -6.69 -23.96 8.02
C ILE A 53 -8.02 -24.71 8.01
N TYR A 54 -8.96 -24.31 8.86
CA TYR A 54 -10.27 -24.94 8.99
C TYR A 54 -11.36 -24.09 8.33
N LYS A 55 -11.02 -23.39 7.25
CA LYS A 55 -11.91 -22.41 6.59
C LYS A 55 -13.33 -22.90 6.34
N ASN A 56 -13.50 -24.18 6.03
CA ASN A 56 -14.81 -24.78 5.73
C ASN A 56 -15.65 -25.05 6.98
N ASP A 57 -15.01 -25.28 8.13
CA ASP A 57 -15.66 -25.61 9.40
C ASP A 57 -15.66 -24.41 10.38
N TRP A 58 -14.96 -23.33 10.02
CA TRP A 58 -14.72 -22.18 10.89
C TRP A 58 -15.95 -21.30 11.10
N ASN A 59 -16.43 -21.23 12.35
CA ASN A 59 -17.56 -20.38 12.76
C ASN A 59 -17.15 -19.16 13.60
N GLY A 60 -15.86 -18.82 13.59
CA GLY A 60 -15.33 -17.65 14.30
C GLY A 60 -14.64 -17.96 15.62
N TRP A 61 -13.99 -16.94 16.16
CA TRP A 61 -13.16 -17.05 17.38
C TRP A 61 -13.96 -17.42 18.64
N PHE A 62 -15.26 -17.11 18.66
CA PHE A 62 -16.11 -17.44 19.81
C PHE A 62 -16.43 -18.93 19.88
N ASP A 63 -16.80 -19.55 18.76
CA ASP A 63 -16.98 -21.00 18.64
C ASP A 63 -15.66 -21.73 18.94
N TRP A 64 -14.58 -21.30 18.29
CA TRP A 64 -13.25 -21.90 18.43
C TRP A 64 -12.74 -21.94 19.87
N LEU A 65 -12.94 -20.85 20.62
CA LEU A 65 -12.45 -20.71 21.99
C LEU A 65 -13.50 -21.06 23.06
N GLY A 66 -14.74 -21.39 22.67
CA GLY A 66 -15.82 -21.72 23.62
C GLY A 66 -16.26 -20.53 24.47
N ASN A 67 -16.32 -19.33 23.89
CA ASN A 67 -16.67 -18.09 24.60
C ASN A 67 -18.10 -17.60 24.28
N GLU A 68 -18.97 -18.43 23.70
CA GLU A 68 -20.32 -18.03 23.27
C GLU A 68 -21.19 -17.55 24.44
N ASP A 69 -21.16 -18.24 25.59
CA ASP A 69 -21.90 -17.86 26.80
C ASP A 69 -21.40 -16.54 27.42
N ARG A 70 -20.11 -16.22 27.26
CA ARG A 70 -19.54 -14.95 27.75
C ARG A 70 -20.05 -13.76 26.96
N VAL A 71 -20.35 -13.93 25.67
CA VAL A 71 -20.98 -12.89 24.84
C VAL A 71 -22.44 -12.72 25.22
N SER A 72 -23.16 -13.80 25.51
CA SER A 72 -24.53 -13.74 26.05
C SER A 72 -24.60 -13.01 27.40
N ALA A 73 -23.60 -13.19 28.27
CA ALA A 73 -23.46 -12.43 29.52
C ALA A 73 -23.07 -10.95 29.32
N LEU A 74 -22.52 -10.59 28.16
CA LEU A 74 -22.22 -9.20 27.78
C LEU A 74 -23.35 -8.54 26.98
N LYS A 75 -24.23 -9.32 26.34
CA LYS A 75 -25.47 -8.86 25.71
C LYS A 75 -26.43 -8.38 26.80
N GLY A 76 -26.43 -7.07 27.05
CA GLY A 76 -27.26 -6.41 28.07
C GLY A 76 -26.47 -5.54 29.04
N ARG A 77 -25.15 -5.73 29.13
CA ARG A 77 -24.29 -4.72 29.76
C ARG A 77 -24.18 -3.53 28.81
N LYS A 78 -24.85 -2.44 29.15
CA LYS A 78 -24.56 -1.13 28.55
C LYS A 78 -23.12 -0.80 28.94
N MET A 79 -22.18 -0.99 28.01
CA MET A 79 -20.82 -0.46 28.17
C MET A 79 -20.98 1.01 28.54
N PRO A 80 -20.37 1.50 29.65
CA PRO A 80 -20.51 2.90 29.99
C PRO A 80 -20.11 3.70 28.76
N GLU A 81 -21.03 4.51 28.25
CA GLU A 81 -20.70 5.42 27.15
C GLU A 81 -19.43 6.14 27.57
N ARG A 82 -18.41 6.07 26.72
CA ARG A 82 -17.15 6.75 26.98
C ARG A 82 -17.48 8.22 27.09
N THR A 83 -17.65 8.69 28.32
CA THR A 83 -18.22 10.00 28.61
C THR A 83 -17.41 11.05 27.89
N GLU A 84 -18.06 12.14 27.48
CA GLU A 84 -17.34 13.25 26.84
C GLU A 84 -16.19 13.73 27.73
N GLU A 85 -16.38 13.66 29.06
CA GLU A 85 -15.34 13.89 30.05
C GLU A 85 -14.16 12.91 29.95
N HIS A 86 -14.39 11.62 29.76
CA HIS A 86 -13.33 10.63 29.60
C HIS A 86 -12.59 10.79 28.26
N ARG A 87 -13.29 11.16 27.17
CA ARG A 87 -12.67 11.51 25.89
C ARG A 87 -11.81 12.76 26.02
N ARG A 88 -12.33 13.79 26.69
CA ARG A 88 -11.62 15.04 26.99
C ARG A 88 -10.37 14.78 27.84
N LYS A 89 -10.47 14.02 28.92
CA LYS A 89 -9.34 13.66 29.79
C LYS A 89 -8.22 12.95 29.02
N ILE A 90 -8.58 12.07 28.09
CA ILE A 90 -7.59 11.39 27.23
C ILE A 90 -7.00 12.35 26.19
N GLY A 91 -7.84 13.21 25.58
CA GLY A 91 -7.38 14.25 24.67
C GLY A 91 -6.40 15.21 25.33
N GLU A 92 -6.71 15.68 26.54
CA GLU A 92 -5.86 16.54 27.37
C GLU A 92 -4.56 15.82 27.77
N ALA A 93 -4.63 14.56 28.23
CA ALA A 93 -3.45 13.78 28.60
C ALA A 93 -2.50 13.49 27.44
N LEU A 94 -2.98 13.55 26.20
CA LEU A 94 -2.18 13.34 24.99
C LEU A 94 -1.81 14.66 24.29
N LYS A 95 -2.44 15.78 24.63
CA LYS A 95 -2.19 17.08 24.01
C LYS A 95 -0.77 17.54 24.31
N GLY A 96 0.02 17.78 23.26
CA GLY A 96 1.42 18.21 23.38
C GLY A 96 2.41 17.08 23.68
N ARG A 97 1.95 15.83 23.88
CA ARG A 97 2.83 14.68 24.05
C ARG A 97 3.50 14.33 22.72
N LYS A 98 4.63 14.97 22.43
CA LYS A 98 5.52 14.56 21.34
C LYS A 98 6.32 13.36 21.83
N ARG A 99 6.37 12.30 21.01
CA ARG A 99 7.33 11.20 21.21
C ARG A 99 8.72 11.83 21.34
N THR A 100 9.43 11.51 22.42
CA THR A 100 10.78 12.03 22.64
C THR A 100 11.68 11.62 21.48
N GLU A 101 12.68 12.44 21.14
CA GLU A 101 13.65 12.08 20.10
C GLU A 101 14.36 10.77 20.43
N GLU A 102 14.58 10.49 21.72
CA GLU A 102 15.10 9.22 22.18
C GLU A 102 14.14 8.04 21.90
N HIS A 103 12.82 8.23 22.10
CA HIS A 103 11.83 7.19 21.76
C HIS A 103 11.74 6.99 20.25
N LYS A 104 11.82 8.06 19.44
CA LYS A 104 11.88 7.96 17.99
C LYS A 104 13.15 7.23 17.54
N LYS A 105 14.30 7.56 18.15
CA LYS A 105 15.59 6.92 17.91
C LYS A 105 15.57 5.44 18.30
N LYS A 106 15.10 5.08 19.50
CA LYS A 106 14.94 3.69 19.94
C LYS A 106 14.00 2.90 19.02
N MET A 107 12.90 3.48 18.57
CA MET A 107 12.00 2.84 17.61
C MET A 107 12.64 2.70 16.21
N SER A 108 13.44 3.67 15.79
CA SER A 108 14.20 3.63 14.54
C SER A 108 15.32 2.60 14.58
N GLU A 109 16.07 2.52 15.68
CA GLU A 109 17.14 1.56 15.93
C GLU A 109 16.60 0.12 16.05
N ALA A 110 15.49 -0.06 16.76
CA ALA A 110 14.78 -1.35 16.81
C ALA A 110 14.29 -1.80 15.43
N LYS A 111 13.92 -0.85 14.56
CA LYS A 111 13.52 -1.12 13.17
C LYS A 111 14.73 -1.31 12.25
N LYS A 112 15.87 -0.64 12.50
CA LYS A 112 17.15 -0.83 11.79
C LYS A 112 17.79 -2.19 12.08
N LYS A 113 17.55 -2.78 13.26
CA LYS A 113 18.09 -4.09 13.67
C LYS A 113 17.59 -5.29 12.85
N SER A 114 16.69 -5.10 11.89
CA SER A 114 16.10 -6.17 11.06
C SER A 114 16.28 -5.99 9.56
N TRP A 115 16.88 -4.89 9.08
CA TRP A 115 17.05 -4.67 7.64
C TRP A 115 18.44 -5.12 7.18
N ARG A 116 18.48 -5.77 6.03
CA ARG A 116 19.70 -6.13 5.32
C ARG A 116 20.56 -4.87 5.09
N PRO A 117 21.90 -4.94 5.20
CA PRO A 117 22.78 -3.80 4.92
C PRO A 117 22.49 -3.18 3.55
N PHE A 118 22.65 -1.86 3.43
CA PHE A 118 22.27 -1.11 2.23
C PHE A 118 22.84 -1.74 0.95
N GLU A 119 24.12 -2.12 0.94
CA GLU A 119 24.77 -2.64 -0.25
C GLU A 119 24.27 -4.02 -0.66
N GLU A 120 24.07 -4.91 0.30
CA GLU A 120 23.50 -6.23 0.04
C GLU A 120 22.03 -6.14 -0.39
N ALA A 121 21.26 -5.22 0.20
CA ALA A 121 19.87 -4.98 -0.18
C ALA A 121 19.76 -4.35 -1.58
N ARG A 122 20.70 -3.46 -1.93
CA ARG A 122 20.82 -2.86 -3.26
C ARG A 122 21.17 -3.90 -4.31
N GLU A 123 22.15 -4.76 -4.04
CA GLU A 123 22.52 -5.85 -4.95
C GLU A 123 21.40 -6.85 -5.14
N PHE A 124 20.72 -7.24 -4.06
CA PHE A 124 19.53 -8.08 -4.13
C PHE A 124 18.46 -7.43 -5.02
N THR A 125 18.13 -6.17 -4.79
CA THR A 125 17.11 -5.45 -5.56
C THR A 125 17.50 -5.33 -7.05
N ARG A 126 18.79 -5.13 -7.36
CA ARG A 126 19.29 -5.14 -8.73
C ARG A 126 19.18 -6.50 -9.40
N SER A 127 19.35 -7.59 -8.65
CA SER A 127 19.21 -8.95 -9.17
C SER A 127 17.79 -9.26 -9.69
N LEU A 128 16.78 -8.59 -9.13
CA LEU A 128 15.38 -8.67 -9.56
C LEU A 128 15.11 -7.96 -10.90
N LYS A 129 16.04 -7.14 -11.39
CA LYS A 129 15.94 -6.39 -12.66
C LYS A 129 14.67 -5.53 -12.78
N LEU A 130 14.18 -5.01 -11.65
CA LEU A 130 13.02 -4.13 -11.58
C LEU A 130 13.33 -2.79 -12.27
N ARG A 131 12.42 -2.35 -13.12
CA ARG A 131 12.67 -1.28 -14.10
C ARG A 131 12.27 0.10 -13.60
N SER A 132 11.48 0.16 -12.54
CA SER A 132 10.93 1.42 -12.04
C SER A 132 10.66 1.36 -10.54
N GLU A 133 10.52 2.54 -9.93
CA GLU A 133 9.99 2.68 -8.57
C GLU A 133 8.64 1.97 -8.41
N ARG A 134 7.78 2.03 -9.42
CA ARG A 134 6.45 1.39 -9.39
C ARG A 134 6.59 -0.13 -9.26
N GLU A 135 7.43 -0.75 -10.10
CA GLU A 135 7.71 -2.19 -10.03
C GLU A 135 8.34 -2.58 -8.70
N CYS A 136 9.27 -1.76 -8.18
CA CYS A 136 9.86 -2.00 -6.87
C CYS A 136 8.84 -1.94 -5.73
N LYS A 137 7.89 -0.99 -5.78
CA LYS A 137 6.79 -0.89 -4.80
C LYS A 137 5.80 -2.04 -4.91
N GLU A 138 5.55 -2.53 -6.12
CA GLU A 138 4.63 -3.64 -6.38
C GLU A 138 5.23 -4.96 -5.89
N TYR A 139 6.49 -5.22 -6.26
CA TYR A 139 7.28 -6.34 -5.72
C TYR A 139 7.33 -6.30 -4.18
N SER A 140 7.51 -5.11 -3.58
CA SER A 140 7.63 -5.01 -2.13
C SER A 140 6.36 -5.40 -1.35
N LYS A 141 5.23 -5.59 -2.03
CA LYS A 141 3.96 -6.04 -1.44
C LYS A 141 3.75 -7.54 -1.57
N THR A 142 4.59 -8.26 -2.32
CA THR A 142 4.46 -9.71 -2.51
C THR A 142 5.11 -10.47 -1.36
N ASP A 143 4.71 -11.73 -1.19
CA ASP A 143 5.35 -12.67 -0.24
C ASP A 143 6.76 -13.10 -0.70
N GLU A 144 7.16 -12.74 -1.93
CA GLU A 144 8.50 -13.00 -2.46
C GLU A 144 9.54 -11.99 -1.97
N ARG A 145 9.12 -10.87 -1.36
CA ARG A 145 10.02 -9.91 -0.72
C ARG A 145 10.56 -10.51 0.58
N PRO A 146 11.89 -10.67 0.72
CA PRO A 146 12.48 -11.07 1.99
C PRO A 146 12.12 -10.12 3.13
N ASP A 147 11.91 -10.67 4.33
CA ASP A 147 11.53 -9.88 5.51
C ASP A 147 12.56 -8.81 5.89
N ASP A 148 13.82 -9.01 5.50
CA ASP A 148 14.95 -8.11 5.73
C ASP A 148 15.16 -7.09 4.60
N ILE A 149 14.31 -7.06 3.56
CA ILE A 149 14.32 -6.01 2.52
C ILE A 149 13.18 -5.03 2.78
N PRO A 150 13.43 -3.72 2.96
CA PRO A 150 12.38 -2.77 3.31
C PRO A 150 11.45 -2.46 2.14
N THR A 151 10.17 -2.22 2.44
CA THR A 151 9.18 -1.75 1.45
C THR A 151 9.47 -0.34 0.93
N ASN A 152 10.13 0.50 1.75
CA ASN A 152 10.48 1.88 1.43
C ASN A 152 12.00 2.10 1.62
N PRO A 153 12.84 1.63 0.68
CA PRO A 153 14.30 1.68 0.83
C PRO A 153 14.84 3.12 0.88
N ASN A 154 14.16 4.08 0.24
CA ASN A 154 14.49 5.50 0.29
C ASN A 154 14.37 6.14 1.68
N ILE A 155 13.55 5.56 2.56
CA ILE A 155 13.41 5.98 3.95
C ILE A 155 14.37 5.18 4.82
N THR A 156 14.41 3.86 4.63
CA THR A 156 15.23 2.97 5.46
C THR A 156 16.71 3.26 5.34
N TYR A 157 17.21 3.50 4.14
CA TYR A 157 18.64 3.70 3.86
C TYR A 157 19.02 5.16 3.61
N ARG A 158 18.15 6.10 4.00
CA ARG A 158 18.36 7.55 3.77
C ARG A 158 19.76 8.00 4.18
N ASP A 159 20.20 7.57 5.35
CA ASP A 159 21.49 7.96 5.95
C ASP A 159 22.56 6.87 5.77
N ASP A 160 22.22 5.77 5.09
CA ASP A 160 23.07 4.57 4.94
C ASP A 160 23.57 4.39 3.50
N GLY A 161 23.57 5.46 2.69
CA GLY A 161 24.13 5.48 1.32
C GLY A 161 23.12 5.64 0.19
N TRP A 162 21.83 5.85 0.49
CA TRP A 162 20.80 6.06 -0.52
C TRP A 162 21.09 7.26 -1.44
N ASN A 163 21.20 7.00 -2.75
CA ASN A 163 21.46 8.01 -3.78
C ASN A 163 20.35 8.04 -4.86
N GLY A 164 19.12 7.74 -4.46
CA GLY A 164 17.95 7.76 -5.34
C GLY A 164 17.70 6.45 -6.09
N TRP A 165 16.52 6.38 -6.72
CA TRP A 165 16.02 5.17 -7.39
C TRP A 165 16.89 4.68 -8.56
N VAL A 166 17.57 5.60 -9.24
CA VAL A 166 18.48 5.25 -10.34
C VAL A 166 19.68 4.46 -9.84
N ASP A 167 20.28 4.87 -8.71
CA ASP A 167 21.34 4.11 -8.06
C ASP A 167 20.81 2.79 -7.51
N TRP A 168 19.72 2.85 -6.75
CA TRP A 168 19.14 1.68 -6.08
C TRP A 168 18.80 0.54 -7.05
N LEU A 169 18.16 0.86 -8.18
CA LEU A 169 17.75 -0.12 -9.20
C LEU A 169 18.88 -0.46 -10.18
N GLY A 170 20.02 0.24 -10.13
CA GLY A 170 21.11 0.05 -11.09
C GLY A 170 20.79 0.54 -12.51
N ASN A 171 19.89 1.52 -12.63
CA ASN A 171 19.41 2.07 -13.90
C ASN A 171 20.32 3.18 -14.47
N LYS A 172 21.57 3.30 -14.01
CA LYS A 172 22.51 4.39 -14.42
C LYS A 172 22.77 4.46 -15.93
N ASN A 173 22.61 3.35 -16.65
CA ASN A 173 22.84 3.25 -18.10
C ASN A 173 21.58 3.09 -18.95
N ARG A 174 20.37 3.25 -18.39
CA ARG A 174 19.13 3.30 -19.19
C ARG A 174 18.81 4.73 -19.63
N VAL A 175 19.81 5.39 -20.22
CA VAL A 175 19.54 6.46 -21.18
C VAL A 175 18.77 5.78 -22.31
N VAL A 176 17.45 5.94 -22.30
CA VAL A 176 16.63 5.64 -23.48
C VAL A 176 17.33 6.36 -24.63
N SER A 177 17.84 5.61 -25.62
CA SER A 177 18.57 6.23 -26.72
C SER A 177 17.68 7.31 -27.35
N GLU A 178 18.29 8.36 -27.89
CA GLU A 178 17.55 9.39 -28.64
C GLU A 178 16.57 8.74 -29.63
N GLU A 179 17.03 7.66 -30.27
CA GLU A 179 16.24 6.84 -31.18
C GLU A 179 15.10 6.08 -30.51
N THR A 180 15.26 5.54 -29.30
CA THR A 180 14.16 4.89 -28.58
C THR A 180 13.15 5.93 -28.07
N ARG A 181 13.59 7.13 -27.64
CA ARG A 181 12.69 8.25 -27.33
C ARG A 181 11.94 8.71 -28.57
N ARG A 182 12.65 8.81 -29.70
CA ARG A 182 12.07 9.15 -31.00
C ARG A 182 11.07 8.11 -31.46
N LYS A 183 11.38 6.81 -31.39
CA LYS A 183 10.46 5.71 -31.72
C LYS A 183 9.24 5.67 -30.82
N MET A 184 9.39 5.91 -29.51
CA MET A 184 8.24 6.03 -28.60
C MET A 184 7.42 7.31 -28.87
N SER A 185 8.08 8.41 -29.22
CA SER A 185 7.41 9.65 -29.63
C SER A 185 6.73 9.53 -31.00
N GLU A 186 7.29 8.75 -31.93
CA GLU A 186 6.74 8.44 -33.26
C GLU A 186 5.58 7.46 -33.15
N ALA A 187 5.68 6.44 -32.28
CA ALA A 187 4.58 5.54 -31.95
C ALA A 187 3.39 6.27 -31.31
N ASN A 188 3.66 7.31 -30.51
CA ASN A 188 2.62 8.19 -29.94
C ASN A 188 2.14 9.30 -30.89
N LYS A 189 2.79 9.48 -32.05
CA LYS A 189 2.52 10.58 -33.01
C LYS A 189 1.26 10.36 -33.85
N GLY A 190 0.64 9.18 -33.76
CA GLY A 190 -0.59 8.81 -34.47
C GLY A 190 -1.80 8.58 -33.58
N SER A 191 -1.69 8.78 -32.26
CA SER A 191 -2.80 8.50 -31.32
C SER A 191 -3.60 9.73 -30.92
N TRP A 192 -3.07 10.93 -31.15
CA TRP A 192 -3.73 12.18 -30.80
C TRP A 192 -4.28 12.87 -32.03
N ARG A 193 -5.50 13.37 -31.92
CA ARG A 193 -6.16 14.20 -32.92
C ARG A 193 -5.22 15.35 -33.33
N PRO A 194 -5.20 15.76 -34.61
CA PRO A 194 -4.42 16.92 -35.05
C PRO A 194 -4.67 18.13 -34.14
N PHE A 195 -3.62 18.89 -33.84
CA PHE A 195 -3.68 19.98 -32.85
C PHE A 195 -4.83 20.95 -33.10
N GLU A 196 -5.05 21.33 -34.37
CA GLU A 196 -6.11 22.26 -34.76
C GLU A 196 -7.51 21.73 -34.44
N GLU A 197 -7.80 20.49 -34.83
CA GLU A 197 -9.08 19.84 -34.54
C GLU A 197 -9.27 19.58 -33.03
N ALA A 198 -8.17 19.25 -32.33
CA ALA A 198 -8.19 19.07 -30.90
C ALA A 198 -8.47 20.39 -30.17
N ARG A 199 -7.89 21.49 -30.64
CA ARG A 199 -8.08 22.86 -30.13
C ARG A 199 -9.49 23.37 -30.39
N GLU A 200 -10.06 23.12 -31.57
CA GLU A 200 -11.47 23.45 -31.84
C GLU A 200 -12.41 22.71 -30.88
N PHE A 201 -12.15 21.42 -30.67
CA PHE A 201 -12.89 20.62 -29.70
C PHE A 201 -12.79 21.19 -28.28
N THR A 202 -11.59 21.51 -27.79
CA THR A 202 -11.42 22.03 -26.43
C THR A 202 -12.06 23.39 -26.23
N ARG A 203 -12.01 24.26 -27.25
CA ARG A 203 -12.70 25.56 -27.23
C ARG A 203 -14.22 25.41 -27.17
N SER A 204 -14.78 24.39 -27.83
CA SER A 204 -16.22 24.10 -27.76
C SER A 204 -16.71 23.73 -26.35
N LEU A 205 -15.82 23.30 -25.46
CA LEU A 205 -16.17 22.97 -24.07
C LEU A 205 -16.32 24.20 -23.17
N ASN A 206 -15.85 25.37 -23.63
CA ASN A 206 -15.87 26.65 -22.94
C ASN A 206 -15.37 26.55 -21.49
N LEU A 207 -14.18 25.97 -21.31
CA LEU A 207 -13.54 25.79 -20.01
C LEU A 207 -12.71 27.02 -19.66
N ARG A 208 -12.69 27.39 -18.38
CA ARG A 208 -12.08 28.64 -17.89
C ARG A 208 -10.59 28.52 -17.59
N GLY A 209 -10.02 27.32 -17.60
CA GLY A 209 -8.60 27.14 -17.32
C GLY A 209 -8.18 25.70 -17.21
N SER A 210 -6.88 25.50 -16.96
CA SER A 210 -6.25 24.19 -16.86
C SER A 210 -6.85 23.32 -15.76
N GLU A 211 -7.30 23.89 -14.64
CA GLU A 211 -7.96 23.14 -13.57
C GLU A 211 -9.28 22.51 -14.06
N GLU A 212 -10.14 23.30 -14.72
CA GLU A 212 -11.39 22.77 -15.28
C GLU A 212 -11.12 21.75 -16.40
N TRP A 213 -10.05 21.94 -17.17
CA TRP A 213 -9.57 20.94 -18.12
C TRP A 213 -9.20 19.61 -17.46
N PHE A 214 -8.44 19.63 -16.36
CA PHE A 214 -8.08 18.42 -15.64
C PHE A 214 -9.29 17.74 -14.98
N GLN A 215 -10.25 18.52 -14.46
CA GLN A 215 -11.51 17.98 -13.96
C GLN A 215 -12.29 17.29 -15.10
N TYR A 216 -12.42 17.95 -16.24
CA TYR A 216 -13.04 17.35 -17.44
C TYR A 216 -12.34 16.05 -17.87
N CYS A 217 -11.00 16.02 -17.87
CA CYS A 217 -10.25 14.81 -18.22
C CYS A 217 -10.50 13.64 -17.27
N LYS A 218 -10.85 13.92 -16.02
CA LYS A 218 -11.08 12.92 -14.97
C LYS A 218 -12.52 12.40 -14.95
N SER A 219 -13.51 13.26 -15.17
CA SER A 219 -14.93 12.93 -14.97
C SER A 219 -15.84 13.19 -16.17
N GLY A 220 -15.33 13.76 -17.26
CA GLY A 220 -16.15 14.23 -18.36
C GLY A 220 -16.98 15.47 -18.02
N LYS A 221 -17.80 15.92 -18.97
CA LYS A 221 -18.73 17.06 -18.85
C LYS A 221 -20.04 16.71 -19.55
N ASP A 222 -21.17 17.02 -18.92
CA ASP A 222 -22.52 16.76 -19.46
C ASP A 222 -22.75 15.30 -19.89
N GLY A 223 -22.21 14.35 -19.12
CA GLY A 223 -22.29 12.91 -19.43
C GLY A 223 -21.39 12.44 -20.58
N LYS A 224 -20.56 13.33 -21.14
CA LYS A 224 -19.60 13.01 -22.21
C LYS A 224 -18.17 12.93 -21.65
N PRO A 225 -17.50 11.77 -21.77
CA PRO A 225 -16.10 11.65 -21.36
C PRO A 225 -15.17 12.35 -22.34
N ARG A 226 -13.93 12.62 -21.90
CA ARG A 226 -12.85 13.07 -22.79
C ARG A 226 -12.63 12.01 -23.89
N PRO A 227 -12.65 12.40 -25.18
CA PRO A 227 -12.32 11.49 -26.27
C PRO A 227 -10.91 10.89 -26.10
N ASP A 228 -10.77 9.61 -26.44
CA ASP A 228 -9.50 8.89 -26.27
C ASP A 228 -8.36 9.48 -27.10
N ASP A 229 -8.68 10.20 -28.18
CA ASP A 229 -7.75 10.88 -29.09
C ASP A 229 -7.43 12.33 -28.68
N ILE A 230 -7.88 12.80 -27.51
CA ILE A 230 -7.59 14.15 -27.01
C ILE A 230 -6.72 14.07 -25.75
N PRO A 231 -5.44 14.47 -25.75
CA PRO A 231 -4.54 14.21 -24.62
C PRO A 231 -4.92 14.98 -23.35
N SER A 232 -4.79 14.37 -22.17
CA SER A 232 -4.97 15.07 -20.88
C SER A 232 -3.89 16.12 -20.61
N ASN A 233 -2.71 15.96 -21.22
CA ASN A 233 -1.54 16.82 -21.10
C ASN A 233 -1.16 17.39 -22.48
N PRO A 234 -1.92 18.37 -22.98
CA PRO A 234 -1.74 18.92 -24.32
C PRO A 234 -0.41 19.66 -24.49
N ASP A 235 0.12 20.25 -23.42
CA ASP A 235 1.46 20.88 -23.38
C ASP A 235 2.58 19.92 -23.77
N LYS A 236 2.45 18.64 -23.39
CA LYS A 236 3.41 17.59 -23.73
C LYS A 236 3.11 16.97 -25.07
N ALA A 237 1.84 16.70 -25.36
CA ALA A 237 1.41 16.02 -26.58
C ALA A 237 1.63 16.89 -27.83
N TYR A 238 1.42 18.21 -27.69
CA TYR A 238 1.51 19.17 -28.80
C TYR A 238 2.69 20.14 -28.68
N LYS A 239 3.66 19.88 -27.79
CA LYS A 239 4.82 20.75 -27.52
C LYS A 239 5.51 21.33 -28.77
N ASN A 240 5.64 20.52 -29.81
CA ASN A 240 6.26 20.91 -31.09
C ASN A 240 5.28 20.91 -32.26
N ASN A 241 3.98 20.82 -31.98
CA ASN A 241 2.89 20.67 -32.96
C ASN A 241 1.79 21.70 -32.68
N GLY A 242 2.14 22.98 -32.52
CA GLY A 242 1.18 24.08 -32.42
C GLY A 242 0.82 24.55 -31.00
N TRP A 243 1.18 23.80 -29.95
CA TRP A 243 0.97 24.26 -28.58
C TRP A 243 1.71 25.57 -28.31
N LYS A 244 0.98 26.54 -27.72
CA LYS A 244 1.55 27.80 -27.23
C LYS A 244 1.44 27.88 -25.72
N ASP A 245 0.21 27.91 -25.23
CA ASP A 245 -0.15 28.01 -23.82
C ASP A 245 -1.60 27.57 -23.62
N TRP A 246 -2.07 27.65 -22.37
CA TRP A 246 -3.44 27.30 -21.99
C TRP A 246 -4.50 28.25 -22.55
N VAL A 247 -4.15 29.51 -22.80
CA VAL A 247 -5.07 30.52 -23.34
C VAL A 247 -5.38 30.19 -24.79
N ASP A 248 -4.37 29.90 -25.61
CA ASP A 248 -4.55 29.45 -27.00
C ASP A 248 -5.32 28.13 -27.05
N TRP A 249 -5.00 27.18 -26.17
CA TRP A 249 -5.62 25.86 -26.15
C TRP A 249 -7.10 25.86 -25.78
N LEU A 250 -7.50 26.64 -24.77
CA LEU A 250 -8.87 26.69 -24.29
C LEU A 250 -9.69 27.80 -24.94
N GLY A 251 -9.03 28.78 -25.58
CA GLY A 251 -9.65 29.91 -26.28
C GLY A 251 -10.31 30.91 -25.35
N ASN A 252 -9.80 31.06 -24.12
CA ASN A 252 -10.40 31.94 -23.12
C ASN A 252 -9.47 33.14 -22.83
N GLU A 253 -9.83 34.31 -23.37
CA GLU A 253 -9.05 35.55 -23.27
C GLU A 253 -9.18 36.26 -21.90
N GLU A 254 -10.03 35.79 -20.98
CA GLU A 254 -10.12 36.34 -19.61
C GLU A 254 -8.89 36.02 -18.71
N LEU A 255 -7.87 35.36 -19.26
CA LEU A 255 -6.63 35.00 -18.58
C LEU A 255 -5.39 35.81 -19.05
N ALA A 256 -5.58 36.83 -19.90
CA ALA A 256 -4.51 37.76 -20.31
C ALA A 256 -4.30 38.91 -19.31
#